data_AF-A0A832HXT1-F1
#
_entry.id   AF-A0A832HXT1-F1
#
_cell.length_a   1.000
_cell.length_b   1.000
_cell.length_c   1.000
_cell.angle_alpha   90.00
_cell.angle_beta   90.00
_cell.angle_gamma   90.00
#
_symmetry.space_group_name_H-M   'P 1'
#
loop_
_entity.id
_entity.type
_entity.pdbx_description
1 polymer ?
#
loop_
_entity_poly.entity_id
_entity_poly.type
_entity_poly.pdbx_seq_one_letter_code
_entity_poly.pdbx_strand_id
1 'polypeptide(L)'
;MGLKVLTCRAKMELISAEGDICSMLFVGKKAQHACRLFLKHLKEQGGLTRSELSMFAWDLQAGKIEKGFRYSRTRFYTNIRKILLTLGLIAIEQRFIEASEHDLAPEHHRHRDVIEKYVPVRQPIPKRPPDGLNLPRLMWTICKRWNNEFLEKKRGLM
;
A
#
# COMPACT_ATOMS: atom_id res chain seq x y z
N MET A 1 -3.60 18.40 7.73
CA MET A 1 -3.42 18.86 6.33
C MET A 1 -3.65 17.73 5.30
N GLY A 2 -4.70 16.90 5.41
CA GLY A 2 -4.87 15.72 4.53
C GLY A 2 -5.91 15.90 3.40
N LEU A 3 -7.07 16.47 3.72
CA LEU A 3 -8.21 16.55 2.79
C LEU A 3 -8.18 17.77 1.86
N LYS A 4 -7.59 18.90 2.30
CA LYS A 4 -7.52 20.15 1.50
C LYS A 4 -6.65 20.00 0.24
N VAL A 5 -5.61 19.17 0.29
CA VAL A 5 -4.74 18.90 -0.87
C VAL A 5 -5.46 18.04 -1.91
N LEU A 6 -6.24 17.05 -1.48
CA LEU A 6 -7.07 16.22 -2.37
C LEU A 6 -8.19 17.04 -3.03
N THR A 7 -8.83 17.94 -2.29
CA THR A 7 -9.94 18.76 -2.80
C THR A 7 -9.51 19.88 -3.75
N CYS A 8 -8.33 20.49 -3.58
CA CYS A 8 -7.83 21.49 -4.54
C CYS A 8 -7.29 20.86 -5.84
N ARG A 9 -6.69 19.66 -5.78
CA ARG A 9 -6.17 18.97 -6.98
C ARG A 9 -7.25 18.33 -7.85
N ALA A 10 -8.34 17.88 -7.22
CA ALA A 10 -9.50 17.27 -7.90
C ALA A 10 -10.14 18.15 -8.98
N LYS A 11 -9.92 19.47 -8.91
CA LYS A 11 -10.58 20.44 -9.80
C LYS A 11 -9.82 20.79 -11.08
N MET A 12 -8.51 20.59 -11.18
CA MET A 12 -7.73 21.23 -12.28
C MET A 12 -6.91 20.32 -13.18
N GLU A 13 -6.61 19.09 -12.77
CA GLU A 13 -6.14 18.07 -13.70
C GLU A 13 -7.21 16.99 -13.82
N LEU A 14 -7.79 16.90 -15.01
CA LEU A 14 -8.15 15.66 -15.68
C LEU A 14 -7.40 14.48 -15.03
N ILE A 15 -8.00 13.35 -14.66
CA ILE A 15 -8.50 12.34 -15.61
C ILE A 15 -7.60 12.22 -16.88
N SER A 16 -6.34 12.66 -16.85
CA SER A 16 -5.39 12.44 -17.92
C SER A 16 -4.91 10.99 -17.78
N ALA A 17 -5.04 10.28 -18.88
CA ALA A 17 -5.23 8.83 -18.94
C ALA A 17 -3.93 8.02 -18.76
N GLU A 18 -2.85 8.59 -18.22
CA GLU A 18 -1.51 7.99 -18.34
C GLU A 18 -0.73 7.78 -17.02
N GLY A 19 -1.29 8.13 -15.86
CA GLY A 19 -0.60 7.98 -14.57
C GLY A 19 -1.00 6.74 -13.76
N ASP A 20 -0.05 6.13 -13.04
CA ASP A 20 -0.31 5.06 -12.06
C ASP A 20 -0.90 5.59 -10.74
N ILE A 21 -1.34 4.71 -9.83
CA ILE A 21 -1.92 5.13 -8.54
C ILE A 21 -0.94 5.97 -7.71
N CYS A 22 0.36 5.68 -7.79
CA CYS A 22 1.38 6.40 -7.03
C CYS A 22 1.46 7.87 -7.47
N SER A 23 1.36 8.14 -8.77
CA SER A 23 1.33 9.49 -9.34
C SER A 23 0.11 10.30 -8.87
N MET A 24 -1.03 9.63 -8.66
CA MET A 24 -2.24 10.26 -8.13
C MET A 24 -2.11 10.61 -6.64
N LEU A 25 -1.53 9.70 -5.85
CA LEU A 25 -1.45 9.84 -4.39
C LEU A 25 -0.35 10.79 -3.93
N PHE A 26 0.76 10.89 -4.66
CA PHE A 26 1.95 11.62 -4.23
C PHE A 26 2.38 12.65 -5.27
N VAL A 27 2.65 13.88 -4.83
CA VAL A 27 3.10 14.97 -5.72
C VAL A 27 4.56 14.77 -6.16
N GLY A 28 5.45 14.40 -5.23
CA GLY A 28 6.89 14.37 -5.49
C GLY A 28 7.35 13.06 -6.12
N LYS A 29 8.13 13.15 -7.21
CA LYS A 29 8.69 11.98 -7.93
C LYS A 29 9.42 10.99 -7.01
N LYS A 30 10.17 11.48 -6.01
CA LYS A 30 10.83 10.61 -5.01
C LYS A 30 9.83 9.83 -4.15
N ALA A 31 8.73 10.45 -3.71
CA ALA A 31 7.71 9.79 -2.91
C ALA A 31 6.92 8.79 -3.74
N GLN A 32 6.60 9.13 -5.00
CA GLN A 32 5.99 8.20 -5.95
C GLN A 32 6.87 6.95 -6.13
N HIS A 33 8.17 7.13 -6.40
CA HIS A 33 9.10 6.02 -6.59
C HIS A 33 9.28 5.16 -5.34
N ALA A 34 9.46 5.78 -4.16
CA ALA A 34 9.51 5.07 -2.89
C ALA A 34 8.22 4.27 -2.63
N CYS A 35 7.06 4.81 -2.99
CA CYS A 35 5.80 4.10 -2.86
C CYS A 35 5.74 2.89 -3.81
N ARG A 36 6.21 3.01 -5.06
CA ARG A 36 6.28 1.88 -5.99
C ARG A 36 7.15 0.75 -5.45
N LEU A 37 8.34 1.05 -4.94
CA LEU A 37 9.23 0.06 -4.32
C LEU A 37 8.56 -0.62 -3.13
N PHE A 38 7.89 0.16 -2.27
CA PHE A 38 7.16 -0.37 -1.12
C PHE A 38 6.03 -1.31 -1.54
N LEU A 39 5.20 -0.88 -2.48
CA LEU A 39 4.06 -1.66 -2.92
C LEU A 39 4.48 -2.92 -3.68
N LYS A 40 5.57 -2.86 -4.45
CA LYS A 40 6.19 -4.05 -5.06
C LYS A 40 6.61 -5.05 -4.00
N HIS A 41 7.36 -4.61 -2.99
CA HIS A 41 7.82 -5.46 -1.89
C HIS A 41 6.65 -6.06 -1.09
N LEU A 42 5.62 -5.25 -0.81
CA LEU A 42 4.41 -5.69 -0.14
C LEU A 42 3.67 -6.79 -0.91
N LYS A 43 3.63 -6.68 -2.26
CA LYS A 43 2.96 -7.65 -3.15
C LYS A 43 3.75 -8.96 -3.23
N GLU A 44 5.08 -8.90 -3.25
CA GLU A 44 5.96 -10.07 -3.25
C GLU A 44 5.88 -10.87 -1.96
N GLN A 45 5.81 -10.19 -0.80
CA GLN A 45 5.76 -10.85 0.52
C GLN A 45 4.34 -11.28 0.94
N GLY A 46 3.30 -10.90 0.19
CA GLY A 46 1.91 -11.19 0.54
C GLY A 46 1.43 -10.50 1.81
N GLY A 47 2.12 -9.43 2.22
CA GLY A 47 1.93 -8.68 3.47
C GLY A 47 3.23 -8.51 4.25
N LEU A 48 3.32 -7.48 5.07
CA LEU A 48 4.50 -7.19 5.90
C LEU A 48 4.13 -7.04 7.36
N THR A 49 4.84 -7.68 8.26
CA THR A 49 4.76 -7.42 9.70
C THR A 49 5.30 -6.03 10.04
N ARG A 50 5.13 -5.61 11.29
CA ARG A 50 5.71 -4.34 11.77
C ARG A 50 7.24 -4.32 11.72
N SER A 51 7.90 -5.44 12.04
CA SER A 51 9.36 -5.57 11.98
C SER A 51 9.86 -5.52 10.54
N GLU A 52 9.22 -6.27 9.63
CA GLU A 52 9.55 -6.27 8.20
C GLU A 52 9.34 -4.88 7.58
N LEU A 53 8.24 -4.18 7.91
CA LEU A 53 8.03 -2.80 7.45
C LEU A 53 9.12 -1.85 7.97
N SER A 54 9.55 -2.02 9.22
CA SER A 54 10.63 -1.23 9.81
C SER A 54 11.96 -1.49 9.11
N MET A 55 12.27 -2.75 8.82
CA MET A 55 13.46 -3.16 8.08
C MET A 55 13.45 -2.59 6.66
N PHE A 56 12.34 -2.74 5.93
CA PHE A 56 12.14 -2.13 4.62
C PHE A 56 12.43 -0.62 4.64
N ALA A 57 11.87 0.11 5.60
CA ALA A 57 12.06 1.56 5.68
C ALA A 57 13.51 1.95 6.02
N TRP A 58 14.22 1.12 6.78
CA TRP A 58 15.66 1.27 7.04
C TRP A 58 16.47 1.06 5.77
N ASP A 59 16.21 -0.03 5.05
CA ASP A 59 16.91 -0.38 3.82
C ASP A 59 16.65 0.65 2.71
N LEU A 60 15.44 1.21 2.67
CA LEU A 60 15.08 2.31 1.77
C LEU A 60 15.87 3.59 2.07
N GLN A 61 16.09 3.90 3.34
CA GLN A 61 16.89 5.05 3.74
C GLN A 61 18.39 4.81 3.49
N ALA A 62 18.86 3.59 3.75
CA ALA A 62 20.23 3.20 3.51
C ALA A 62 20.56 3.15 2.01
N GLY A 63 19.57 2.95 1.14
CA GLY A 63 19.73 2.78 -0.30
C GLY A 63 20.10 1.35 -0.69
N LYS A 64 19.70 0.38 0.14
CA LYS A 64 19.95 -1.06 -0.07
C LYS A 64 18.92 -1.72 -0.97
N ILE A 65 17.74 -1.11 -1.12
CA ILE A 65 16.66 -1.65 -1.98
C ILE A 65 16.95 -1.40 -3.45
N GLU A 66 17.38 -0.20 -3.81
CA GLU A 66 17.70 0.17 -5.19
C GLU A 66 18.92 1.09 -5.22
N LYS A 67 19.92 0.73 -6.03
CA LYS A 67 21.20 1.45 -6.11
C LYS A 67 20.96 2.88 -6.59
N GLY A 68 21.49 3.86 -5.86
CA GLY A 68 21.36 5.28 -6.19
C GLY A 68 20.06 5.93 -5.74
N PHE A 69 19.12 5.18 -5.16
CA PHE A 69 17.88 5.71 -4.60
C PHE A 69 17.88 5.63 -3.07
N ARG A 70 17.47 6.72 -2.42
CA ARG A 70 17.29 6.82 -0.97
C ARG A 70 16.02 7.57 -0.64
N TYR A 71 15.32 7.13 0.39
CA TYR A 71 14.17 7.84 0.92
C TYR A 71 14.14 7.80 2.45
N SER A 72 13.94 8.95 3.08
CA SER A 72 13.96 9.07 4.54
C SER A 72 12.90 8.18 5.19
N ARG A 73 13.31 7.43 6.21
CA ARG A 73 12.43 6.60 7.05
C ARG A 73 11.31 7.44 7.66
N THR A 74 11.64 8.58 8.25
CA THR A 74 10.64 9.50 8.82
C THR A 74 9.61 9.92 7.78
N ARG A 75 10.06 10.32 6.57
CA ARG A 75 9.15 10.68 5.47
C ARG A 75 8.34 9.49 4.96
N PHE A 76 8.89 8.29 4.99
CA PHE A 76 8.15 7.07 4.63
C PHE A 76 6.96 6.87 5.58
N TYR A 77 7.19 6.94 6.89
CA TYR A 77 6.14 6.75 7.89
C TYR A 77 5.09 7.87 7.87
N THR A 78 5.52 9.14 7.79
CA THR A 78 4.61 10.29 7.90
C THR A 78 3.85 10.58 6.60
N ASN A 79 4.37 10.14 5.45
CA ASN A 79 3.79 10.39 4.15
C ASN A 79 3.20 9.12 3.54
N ILE A 80 4.04 8.15 3.15
CA ILE A 80 3.61 6.99 2.36
C ILE A 80 2.71 6.07 3.19
N ARG A 81 3.23 5.51 4.28
CA ARG A 81 2.46 4.59 5.14
C ARG A 81 1.18 5.26 5.65
N LYS A 82 1.30 6.50 6.15
CA LYS A 82 0.15 7.24 6.70
C LYS A 82 -0.94 7.46 5.65
N ILE A 83 -0.60 7.89 4.44
CA ILE A 83 -1.59 8.12 3.38
C ILE A 83 -2.27 6.81 2.99
N LEU A 84 -1.51 5.74 2.75
CA LEU A 84 -2.08 4.45 2.35
C LEU A 84 -3.05 3.87 3.42
N LEU A 85 -2.70 3.99 4.71
CA LEU A 85 -3.59 3.61 5.81
C LEU A 85 -4.81 4.52 5.92
N THR A 86 -4.62 5.84 5.81
CA THR A 86 -5.71 6.82 5.95
C THR A 86 -6.74 6.66 4.84
N LEU A 87 -6.30 6.27 3.64
CA LEU A 87 -7.19 6.00 2.51
C LEU A 87 -7.75 4.57 2.50
N GLY A 88 -7.38 3.73 3.47
CA GLY A 88 -7.83 2.33 3.56
C GLY A 88 -7.30 1.44 2.43
N LEU A 89 -6.27 1.87 1.71
CA LEU A 89 -5.66 1.10 0.62
C LEU A 89 -4.83 -0.07 1.16
N ILE A 90 -4.22 0.13 2.33
CA ILE A 90 -3.64 -0.95 3.12
C ILE A 90 -4.32 -1.01 4.49
N ALA A 91 -4.40 -2.20 5.08
CA ALA A 91 -4.89 -2.41 6.44
C ALA A 91 -3.91 -3.28 7.23
N ILE A 92 -4.09 -3.29 8.54
CA ILE A 92 -3.41 -4.24 9.44
C ILE A 92 -4.38 -5.39 9.66
N GLU A 93 -4.05 -6.57 9.14
CA GLU A 93 -4.83 -7.80 9.34
C GLU A 93 -4.09 -8.75 10.28
N GLN A 94 -4.85 -9.42 11.13
CA GLN A 94 -4.37 -10.52 11.95
C GLN A 94 -4.31 -11.79 11.09
N ARG A 95 -3.13 -12.39 10.95
CA ARG A 95 -2.95 -13.68 10.29
C ARG A 95 -2.47 -14.71 11.28
N PHE A 96 -3.14 -15.86 11.30
CA PHE A 96 -2.72 -17.02 12.07
C PHE A 96 -1.49 -17.63 11.39
N ILE A 97 -0.46 -17.91 12.18
CA ILE A 97 0.65 -18.74 11.74
C ILE A 97 0.35 -20.16 12.23
N GLU A 98 0.40 -21.11 11.31
CA GLU A 98 0.50 -22.52 11.69
C GLU A 98 1.87 -22.71 12.32
N ALA A 99 1.89 -23.12 13.59
CA ALA A 99 3.13 -23.40 14.31
C ALA A 99 3.98 -24.34 13.44
N SER A 100 5.10 -23.83 12.93
CA SER A 100 6.06 -24.65 12.18
C SER A 100 6.62 -25.73 13.11
N GLU A 101 6.98 -26.88 12.55
CA GLU A 101 7.45 -28.14 13.17
C GLU A 101 8.62 -28.06 14.19
N HIS A 102 9.02 -26.86 14.64
CA HIS A 102 10.06 -26.64 15.63
C HIS A 102 9.58 -26.63 17.09
N ASP A 103 8.27 -26.74 17.36
CA ASP A 103 7.73 -26.89 18.72
C ASP A 103 7.86 -28.35 19.22
N LEU A 104 9.08 -28.84 19.38
CA LEU A 104 9.42 -30.15 19.97
C LEU A 104 9.48 -30.11 21.52
N ALA A 105 8.79 -29.17 22.16
CA ALA A 105 8.68 -29.10 23.62
C ALA A 105 7.24 -29.45 24.07
N PRO A 106 7.02 -30.56 24.80
CA PRO A 106 5.68 -31.09 25.08
C PRO A 106 4.83 -30.26 26.06
N GLU A 107 5.35 -29.15 26.61
CA GLU A 107 4.70 -28.44 27.73
C GLU A 107 4.04 -27.10 27.38
N HIS A 108 4.05 -26.67 26.11
CA HIS A 108 3.38 -25.42 25.72
C HIS A 108 2.20 -25.69 24.79
N HIS A 109 1.01 -25.72 25.38
CA HIS A 109 -0.26 -25.72 24.67
C HIS A 109 -0.41 -24.46 23.80
N ARG A 110 -0.15 -24.63 22.49
CA ARG A 110 -0.91 -24.10 21.34
C ARG A 110 -1.56 -22.72 21.53
N HIS A 111 -0.77 -21.67 21.78
CA HIS A 111 -1.18 -20.35 21.30
C HIS A 111 -0.82 -20.28 19.82
N ARG A 112 -1.82 -20.32 18.93
CA ARG A 112 -1.59 -19.97 17.53
C ARG A 112 -1.09 -18.54 17.53
N ASP A 113 0.17 -18.34 17.16
CA ASP A 113 0.74 -17.00 17.11
C ASP A 113 -0.01 -16.18 16.05
N VAL A 114 -0.75 -15.18 16.54
CA VAL A 114 -1.46 -14.21 15.71
C VAL A 114 -0.47 -13.11 15.37
N ILE A 115 -0.15 -12.98 14.09
CA ILE A 115 0.76 -11.92 13.62
C ILE A 115 -0.02 -10.86 12.84
N GLU A 116 0.18 -9.60 13.22
CA GLU A 116 -0.33 -8.45 12.51
C GLU A 116 0.51 -8.15 11.26
N LYS A 117 -0.15 -8.11 10.09
CA LYS A 117 0.47 -7.77 8.81
C LYS A 117 -0.23 -6.61 8.13
N TYR A 118 0.57 -5.67 7.64
CA TYR A 118 0.16 -4.70 6.63
C TYR A 118 -0.13 -5.46 5.34
N VAL A 119 -1.33 -5.29 4.78
CA VAL A 119 -1.76 -5.97 3.55
C VAL A 119 -2.50 -5.00 2.63
N PRO A 120 -2.44 -5.21 1.30
CA PRO A 120 -3.25 -4.46 0.36
C PRO A 120 -4.73 -4.86 0.46
N VAL A 121 -5.63 -3.89 0.45
CA VAL A 121 -7.08 -4.10 0.65
C VAL A 121 -7.85 -3.90 -0.64
N ARG A 122 -8.76 -4.82 -0.95
CA ARG A 122 -9.71 -4.66 -2.07
C ARG A 122 -10.78 -3.66 -1.74
N GLN A 123 -10.87 -2.61 -2.55
CA GLN A 123 -11.84 -1.55 -2.33
C GLN A 123 -13.22 -1.98 -2.86
N PRO A 124 -14.27 -1.99 -2.03
CA PRO A 124 -15.63 -2.36 -2.44
C PRO A 124 -16.27 -1.18 -3.18
N ILE A 125 -16.00 -1.07 -4.48
CA ILE A 125 -16.52 0.02 -5.31
C ILE A 125 -17.65 -0.45 -6.24
N PRO A 126 -18.64 0.41 -6.52
CA PRO A 126 -19.66 0.13 -7.53
C PRO A 126 -19.04 0.02 -8.92
N LYS A 127 -19.68 -0.73 -9.83
CA LYS A 127 -19.21 -0.91 -11.22
C LYS A 127 -19.21 0.41 -12.01
N ARG A 128 -20.17 1.29 -11.74
CA ARG A 128 -20.32 2.60 -12.39
C ARG A 128 -19.77 3.71 -11.51
N PRO A 129 -19.10 4.72 -12.08
CA PRO A 129 -18.67 5.89 -11.32
C PRO A 129 -19.88 6.71 -10.87
N PRO A 130 -19.77 7.43 -9.75
CA PRO A 130 -20.70 8.50 -9.40
C PRO A 130 -20.75 9.59 -10.47
N ASP A 131 -21.92 10.20 -10.63
CA ASP A 131 -22.12 11.30 -11.57
C ASP A 131 -21.47 12.61 -11.08
N GLY A 132 -21.09 13.46 -12.05
CA GLY A 132 -20.44 14.76 -11.80
C GLY A 132 -18.96 14.69 -11.44
N LEU A 133 -18.27 15.83 -11.43
CA LEU A 133 -16.86 15.96 -11.02
C LEU A 133 -16.78 16.34 -9.53
N ASN A 134 -17.00 15.35 -8.66
CA ASN A 134 -17.04 15.53 -7.21
C ASN A 134 -16.05 14.60 -6.48
N LEU A 135 -15.86 14.84 -5.18
CA LEU A 135 -14.99 14.03 -4.32
C LEU A 135 -15.33 12.52 -4.38
N PRO A 136 -16.61 12.10 -4.34
CA PRO A 136 -16.98 10.69 -4.54
C PRO A 136 -16.43 10.07 -5.83
N ARG A 137 -16.51 10.77 -6.97
CA ARG A 137 -15.96 10.27 -8.24
C ARG A 137 -14.43 10.16 -8.21
N LEU A 138 -13.75 11.09 -7.56
CA LEU A 138 -12.29 11.01 -7.38
C LEU A 138 -11.91 9.78 -6.54
N MET A 139 -12.57 9.59 -5.40
CA MET A 139 -12.33 8.44 -4.53
C MET A 139 -12.60 7.13 -5.25
N TRP A 140 -13.71 7.05 -6.00
CA TRP A 140 -14.01 5.92 -6.86
C TRP A 140 -12.88 5.63 -7.86
N THR A 141 -12.32 6.66 -8.48
CA THR A 141 -11.23 6.53 -9.47
C THR A 141 -9.95 6.00 -8.82
N ILE A 142 -9.57 6.53 -7.65
CA ILE A 142 -8.42 6.05 -6.85
C ILE A 142 -8.60 4.57 -6.52
N CYS A 143 -9.75 4.20 -5.97
CA CYS A 143 -10.05 2.82 -5.59
C CYS A 143 -10.09 1.88 -6.79
N LYS A 144 -10.61 2.31 -7.94
CA LYS A 144 -10.63 1.51 -9.17
C LYS A 144 -9.21 1.23 -9.68
N ARG A 145 -8.37 2.26 -9.78
CA ARG A 145 -6.98 2.08 -10.23
C ARG A 145 -6.17 1.22 -9.25
N TRP A 146 -6.38 1.43 -7.95
CA TRP A 146 -5.78 0.56 -6.93
C TRP A 146 -6.15 -0.91 -7.14
N ASN A 147 -7.44 -1.22 -7.30
CA ASN A 147 -7.89 -2.59 -7.55
C ASN A 147 -7.27 -3.17 -8.83
N ASN A 148 -7.20 -2.40 -9.91
CA ASN A 148 -6.63 -2.86 -11.18
C ASN A 148 -5.12 -3.12 -11.09
N GLU A 149 -4.35 -2.21 -10.48
CA GLU A 149 -2.88 -2.34 -10.39
C GLU A 149 -2.45 -3.41 -9.39
N PHE A 150 -3.17 -3.54 -8.26
CA PHE A 150 -2.72 -4.35 -7.13
C PHE A 150 -3.43 -5.69 -6.98
N LEU A 151 -4.66 -5.83 -7.49
CA LEU A 151 -5.48 -7.01 -7.22
C LEU A 151 -5.91 -7.79 -8.45
N GLU A 152 -5.88 -7.19 -9.64
CA GLU A 152 -5.99 -7.97 -10.87
C GLU A 152 -4.63 -8.66 -11.14
N LYS A 153 -4.60 -9.99 -10.96
CA LYS A 153 -3.54 -10.82 -11.55
C LYS A 153 -3.57 -10.55 -13.05
N LYS A 154 -2.40 -10.27 -13.67
CA LYS A 154 -2.27 -10.43 -15.13
C LYS A 154 -2.83 -11.82 -15.48
N ARG A 155 -4.00 -11.87 -16.12
CA ARG A 155 -4.43 -13.05 -16.87
C ARG A 155 -3.42 -13.21 -17.98
N GLY A 156 -2.43 -14.06 -17.77
CA GLY A 156 -1.27 -14.19 -18.65
C GLY A 156 -0.32 -15.23 -18.10
N LEU A 157 -0.85 -16.45 -17.98
CA LEU A 157 -0.19 -17.75 -18.00
C LEU A 157 -1.35 -18.76 -17.98
N MET A 158 -1.97 -18.91 -19.16
CA MET A 158 -2.57 -20.17 -19.60
C MET A 158 -1.49 -20.92 -20.35
#